data_AF-A0A1G3R5K2-F1
#
_entry.id   AF-A0A1G3R5K2-F1
#
_cell.length_a   1.000
_cell.length_b   1.000
_cell.length_c   1.000
_cell.angle_alpha   90.00
_cell.angle_beta   90.00
_cell.angle_gamma   90.00
#
_symmetry.space_group_name_H-M   'P 1'
#
loop_
_entity.id
_entity.type
_entity.pdbx_description
1 polymer ?
#
loop_
_entity_poly.entity_id
_entity_poly.type
_entity_poly.pdbx_seq_one_letter_code
_entity_poly.pdbx_strand_id
1 'polypeptide(L)'
;MLVMHRRLYRADLPPTVGAGGTVDFVNFDGQEYSPDIETRETPGTPGILQAFRAALGSHPSIELMGGRRLARGLPIFSLNMRVGASWLHPRFVTTLLNDLFGIQTRAGCSCAAPYGHRLLHIDTRTSDRLHQTIRRGNVGLKPGWTRVTFHFLHTDRQVEFIADAIRFVADHGVKLLPVYRFDVRTGAWHHCDAAAGQPSAGLTEALRGSAVVDVDDDALLGPLFDGYLAEARRLAAETARRHAGAELKTTEKDLVPFVYV
;
A
#
# COMPACT_ATOMS: atom_id res chain seq x y z
N MET A 1 -14.62 4.46 20.48
CA MET A 1 -13.90 5.48 21.28
C MET A 1 -14.69 5.71 22.57
N LEU A 2 -14.17 5.29 23.72
CA LEU A 2 -14.80 5.54 25.02
C LEU A 2 -14.43 6.96 25.46
N VAL A 3 -15.44 7.80 25.71
CA VAL A 3 -15.24 9.15 26.24
C VAL A 3 -15.45 9.10 27.76
N MET A 4 -14.35 9.12 28.53
CA MET A 4 -14.39 9.11 29.99
C MET A 4 -14.42 10.55 30.53
N HIS A 5 -15.36 10.82 31.43
CA HIS A 5 -15.46 12.12 32.09
C HIS A 5 -14.25 12.34 33.01
N ARG A 6 -13.49 13.44 32.82
CA ARG A 6 -12.22 13.71 33.53
C ARG A 6 -12.27 13.56 35.05
N ARG A 7 -13.40 13.92 35.68
CA ARG A 7 -13.64 13.75 37.14
C ARG A 7 -13.53 12.30 37.64
N LEU A 8 -13.65 11.32 36.76
CA LEU A 8 -13.53 9.90 37.09
C LEU A 8 -12.07 9.40 37.01
N TYR A 9 -11.16 10.19 36.43
CA TYR A 9 -9.75 9.82 36.28
C TYR A 9 -8.93 10.40 37.43
N ARG A 10 -8.49 9.54 38.35
CA ARG A 10 -7.69 9.88 39.54
C ARG A 10 -6.22 10.02 39.16
N ALA A 11 -5.82 11.22 38.75
CA ALA A 11 -4.45 11.53 38.35
C ALA A 11 -3.42 11.55 39.51
N ASP A 12 -3.90 11.48 40.75
CA ASP A 12 -3.12 11.45 41.99
C ASP A 12 -2.62 10.05 42.36
N LEU A 13 -3.13 9.01 41.70
CA LEU A 13 -2.76 7.62 41.97
C LEU A 13 -1.87 7.08 40.85
N PRO A 14 -0.69 6.48 41.16
CA PRO A 14 0.01 5.67 40.17
C PRO A 14 -0.87 4.45 39.79
N PRO A 15 -0.76 3.94 38.55
CA PRO A 15 -1.46 2.71 38.18
C PRO A 15 -1.05 1.59 39.12
N THR A 16 -2.03 0.87 39.69
CA THR A 16 -1.83 -0.14 40.74
C THR A 16 -0.98 -1.32 40.25
N VAL A 17 -0.99 -1.58 38.94
CA VAL A 17 -0.10 -2.51 38.22
C VAL A 17 0.15 -1.96 36.81
N GLY A 18 1.36 -2.16 36.27
CA GLY A 18 1.62 -1.92 34.85
C GLY A 18 0.98 -3.04 34.04
N ALA A 19 -0.22 -2.80 33.51
CA ALA A 19 -0.89 -3.75 32.63
C ALA A 19 -0.38 -3.55 31.19
N GLY A 20 0.51 -4.44 30.76
CA GLY A 20 0.67 -4.75 29.34
C GLY A 20 -0.24 -5.92 29.01
N GLY A 21 -1.07 -5.77 27.98
CA GLY A 21 -1.77 -6.89 27.34
C GLY A 21 -3.27 -6.74 27.14
N THR A 22 -3.83 -7.61 26.29
CA THR A 22 -5.28 -7.64 25.99
C THR A 22 -6.03 -8.44 27.05
N VAL A 23 -7.03 -7.78 27.66
CA VAL A 23 -7.91 -8.34 28.68
C VAL A 23 -9.30 -8.53 28.10
N ASP A 24 -9.87 -9.71 28.30
CA ASP A 24 -11.22 -10.07 27.83
C ASP A 24 -12.28 -9.46 28.77
N PHE A 25 -11.97 -9.38 30.07
CA PHE A 25 -12.86 -8.81 31.07
C PHE A 25 -12.09 -8.20 32.25
N VAL A 26 -12.57 -7.06 32.76
CA VAL A 26 -12.04 -6.43 33.97
C VAL A 26 -13.21 -6.05 34.87
N ASN A 27 -13.12 -6.41 36.14
CA ASN A 27 -14.05 -5.97 37.19
C ASN A 27 -13.26 -5.27 38.31
N PHE A 28 -13.95 -4.88 39.39
CA PHE A 28 -13.32 -4.13 40.49
C PHE A 28 -12.22 -4.92 41.23
N ASP A 29 -12.25 -6.24 41.17
CA ASP A 29 -11.43 -7.13 42.00
C ASP A 29 -10.53 -8.08 41.18
N GLY A 30 -10.54 -7.95 39.84
CA GLY A 30 -9.84 -8.89 38.98
C GLY A 30 -9.87 -8.55 37.49
N GLN A 31 -9.04 -9.27 36.75
CA GLN A 31 -8.87 -9.15 35.32
C GLN A 31 -8.68 -10.54 34.71
N GLU A 32 -9.30 -10.77 33.57
CA GLU A 32 -9.16 -11.99 32.77
C GLU A 32 -8.41 -11.62 31.49
N TYR A 33 -7.23 -12.20 31.31
CA TYR A 33 -6.42 -11.99 30.11
C TYR A 33 -6.84 -12.94 29.01
N SER A 34 -6.71 -12.49 27.76
CA SER A 34 -6.93 -13.37 26.61
C SER A 34 -6.09 -14.65 26.74
N PRO A 35 -6.67 -15.85 26.52
CA PRO A 35 -5.95 -17.12 26.62
C PRO A 35 -4.90 -17.29 25.52
N ASP A 36 -5.06 -16.58 24.39
CA ASP A 36 -4.07 -16.54 23.32
C ASP A 36 -2.89 -15.63 23.70
N ILE A 37 -1.68 -16.18 23.66
CA ILE A 37 -0.45 -15.51 24.15
C ILE A 37 -0.12 -14.30 23.26
N GLU A 38 -0.30 -14.42 21.94
CA GLU A 38 0.02 -13.34 21.00
C GLU A 38 -0.95 -12.16 21.18
N THR A 39 -2.26 -12.46 21.30
CA THR A 39 -3.29 -11.46 21.62
C THR A 39 -3.04 -10.82 22.99
N ARG A 40 -2.58 -11.60 23.97
CA ARG A 40 -2.25 -11.11 25.31
C ARG A 40 -1.05 -10.17 25.29
N GLU A 41 -0.03 -10.39 24.49
CA GLU A 41 1.16 -9.53 24.43
C GLU A 41 0.99 -8.31 23.50
N THR A 42 -0.04 -8.34 22.65
CA THR A 42 -0.34 -7.28 21.69
C THR A 42 -1.36 -6.32 22.29
N PRO A 43 -0.98 -5.07 22.67
CA PRO A 43 -1.95 -4.05 23.05
C PRO A 43 -2.94 -3.86 21.90
N GLY A 44 -4.23 -3.71 22.15
CA GLY A 44 -5.32 -3.69 21.14
C GLY A 44 -5.24 -2.64 20.02
N THR A 45 -4.11 -1.96 19.82
CA THR A 45 -3.71 -1.39 18.54
C THR A 45 -2.51 -2.19 18.01
N PRO A 46 -2.65 -2.94 16.92
CA PRO A 46 -1.55 -3.71 16.36
C PRO A 46 -0.32 -2.82 16.17
N GLY A 47 0.86 -3.41 16.30
CA GLY A 47 2.14 -2.73 16.08
C GLY A 47 2.37 -2.36 14.60
N ILE A 48 1.36 -1.87 13.89
CA ILE A 48 1.35 -1.61 12.44
C ILE A 48 2.58 -0.82 12.01
N LEU A 49 2.96 0.20 12.78
CA LEU A 49 4.13 1.01 12.46
C LEU A 49 5.41 0.18 12.56
N GLN A 50 5.57 -0.63 13.60
CA GLN A 50 6.72 -1.50 13.82
C GLN A 50 6.76 -2.62 12.79
N ALA A 51 5.65 -3.34 12.60
CA ALA A 51 5.51 -4.45 11.66
C ALA A 51 5.80 -4.00 10.23
N PHE A 52 5.18 -2.90 9.78
CA PHE A 52 5.40 -2.37 8.44
C PHE A 52 6.86 -1.95 8.22
N ARG A 53 7.48 -1.30 9.21
CA ARG A 53 8.90 -0.91 9.14
C ARG A 53 9.83 -2.11 9.13
N ALA A 54 9.58 -3.12 9.96
CA ALA A 54 10.36 -4.34 9.98
C ALA A 54 10.23 -5.08 8.65
N ALA A 55 9.02 -5.16 8.11
CA ALA A 55 8.72 -5.87 6.88
C ALA A 55 9.30 -5.19 5.63
N LEU A 56 9.27 -3.85 5.56
CA LEU A 56 9.57 -3.11 4.31
C LEU A 56 10.76 -2.15 4.43
N GLY A 57 11.06 -1.64 5.61
CA GLY A 57 12.08 -0.60 5.81
C GLY A 57 13.52 -1.06 5.56
N SER A 58 13.75 -2.37 5.52
CA SER A 58 15.04 -3.00 5.17
C SER A 58 15.12 -3.45 3.71
N HIS A 59 14.03 -3.36 2.95
CA HIS A 59 13.97 -3.89 1.59
C HIS A 59 14.79 -3.00 0.63
N PRO A 60 15.74 -3.55 -0.14
CA PRO A 60 16.69 -2.76 -0.93
C PRO A 60 16.03 -1.95 -2.06
N SER A 61 14.88 -2.41 -2.54
CA SER A 61 14.11 -1.78 -3.60
C SER A 61 13.01 -0.86 -3.10
N ILE A 62 12.75 -0.73 -1.79
CA ILE A 62 11.66 0.11 -1.27
C ILE A 62 12.26 1.35 -0.61
N GLU A 63 11.85 2.52 -1.10
CA GLU A 63 12.15 3.80 -0.45
C GLU A 63 10.91 4.31 0.29
N LEU A 64 11.05 4.56 1.59
CA LEU A 64 10.02 5.20 2.40
C LEU A 64 10.23 6.71 2.42
N MET A 65 9.28 7.45 1.84
CA MET A 65 9.30 8.90 1.79
C MET A 65 9.04 9.49 3.19
N GLY A 66 9.79 10.54 3.57
CA GLY A 66 9.68 11.18 4.89
C GLY A 66 10.67 10.67 5.94
N GLY A 67 11.53 9.70 5.57
CA GLY A 67 12.67 9.26 6.36
C GLY A 67 12.35 8.42 7.61
N ARG A 68 13.38 8.14 8.42
CA ARG A 68 13.29 7.23 9.59
C ARG A 68 12.42 7.75 10.76
N ARG A 69 11.89 8.98 10.69
CA ARG A 69 11.14 9.64 11.77
C ARG A 69 9.67 9.23 11.91
N LEU A 70 9.20 8.22 11.18
CA LEU A 70 7.84 7.67 11.25
C LEU A 70 7.43 7.05 12.62
N ALA A 71 8.23 7.20 13.70
CA ALA A 71 8.00 6.55 14.99
C ALA A 71 6.85 7.17 15.79
N ARG A 72 6.34 8.31 15.31
CA ARG A 72 5.20 9.04 15.88
C ARG A 72 4.20 9.45 14.78
N GLY A 73 4.21 8.74 13.65
CA GLY A 73 3.40 9.06 12.49
C GLY A 73 2.05 8.33 12.50
N LEU A 74 1.08 8.87 11.76
CA LEU A 74 -0.11 8.12 11.39
C LEU A 74 0.29 6.87 10.58
N PRO A 75 -0.52 5.80 10.54
CA PRO A 75 -0.28 4.58 9.76
C PRO A 75 -0.47 4.81 8.24
N ILE A 76 0.12 5.87 7.72
CA ILE A 76 0.06 6.33 6.34
C ILE A 76 1.50 6.35 5.82
N PHE A 77 1.80 5.46 4.89
CA PHE A 77 3.13 5.28 4.34
C PHE A 77 3.18 5.73 2.90
N SER A 78 4.19 6.52 2.58
CA SER A 78 4.47 6.99 1.23
C SER A 78 5.72 6.27 0.75
N LEU A 79 5.64 5.56 -0.37
CA LEU A 79 6.70 4.69 -0.85
C LEU A 79 6.93 4.80 -2.36
N ASN A 80 8.19 4.61 -2.75
CA ASN A 80 8.63 4.41 -4.13
C ASN A 80 9.39 3.09 -4.24
N MET A 81 9.37 2.49 -5.43
CA MET A 81 10.02 1.20 -5.69
C MET A 81 11.13 1.36 -6.72
N ARG A 82 12.38 1.11 -6.31
CA ARG A 82 13.59 1.28 -7.11
C ARG A 82 13.81 0.07 -8.01
N VAL A 83 14.21 0.35 -9.25
CA VAL A 83 14.56 -0.64 -10.27
C VAL A 83 15.84 -0.19 -10.94
N GLY A 84 16.97 -0.83 -10.59
CA GLY A 84 18.28 -0.39 -11.05
C GLY A 84 18.57 1.06 -10.64
N ALA A 85 18.70 1.94 -11.64
CA ALA A 85 18.91 3.38 -11.47
C ALA A 85 17.62 4.23 -11.56
N SER A 86 16.46 3.60 -11.75
CA SER A 86 15.16 4.27 -11.90
C SER A 86 14.14 3.77 -10.87
N TRP A 87 12.87 4.15 -11.00
CA TRP A 87 11.78 3.75 -10.12
C TRP A 87 10.60 3.22 -10.92
N LEU A 88 9.75 2.38 -10.33
CA LEU A 88 8.45 2.06 -10.90
C LEU A 88 7.51 3.26 -10.79
N HIS A 89 6.66 3.44 -11.80
CA HIS A 89 5.65 4.48 -11.75
C HIS A 89 4.68 4.27 -10.57
N PRO A 90 4.41 5.28 -9.73
CA PRO A 90 3.61 5.08 -8.52
C PRO A 90 2.19 4.62 -8.85
N ARG A 91 1.60 5.15 -9.94
CA ARG A 91 0.30 4.66 -10.43
C ARG A 91 0.35 3.23 -10.99
N PHE A 92 1.51 2.76 -11.46
CA PHE A 92 1.66 1.36 -11.86
C PHE A 92 1.68 0.46 -10.62
N VAL A 93 2.41 0.85 -9.59
CA VAL A 93 2.43 0.14 -8.30
C VAL A 93 1.02 0.04 -7.71
N THR A 94 0.25 1.15 -7.68
CA THR A 94 -1.14 1.10 -7.19
C THR A 94 -2.03 0.20 -8.05
N THR A 95 -1.77 0.14 -9.36
CA THR A 95 -2.53 -0.72 -10.29
C THR A 95 -2.22 -2.19 -10.02
N LEU A 96 -0.94 -2.56 -9.85
CA LEU A 96 -0.56 -3.93 -9.51
C LEU A 96 -1.11 -4.38 -8.14
N LEU A 97 -1.10 -3.50 -7.14
CA LEU A 97 -1.68 -3.80 -5.83
C LEU A 97 -3.19 -4.06 -5.92
N ASN A 98 -3.90 -3.31 -6.77
CA ASN A 98 -5.32 -3.52 -7.02
C ASN A 98 -5.58 -4.80 -7.82
N ASP A 99 -4.92 -4.96 -8.95
CA ASP A 99 -5.25 -5.99 -9.93
C ASP A 99 -4.87 -7.40 -9.46
N LEU A 100 -3.80 -7.54 -8.67
CA LEU A 100 -3.32 -8.84 -8.18
C LEU A 100 -3.82 -9.21 -6.78
N PHE A 101 -4.09 -8.22 -5.94
CA PHE A 101 -4.33 -8.43 -4.51
C PHE A 101 -5.62 -7.77 -4.00
N GLY A 102 -6.33 -7.01 -4.85
CA GLY A 102 -7.52 -6.25 -4.42
C GLY A 102 -7.20 -5.09 -3.47
N ILE A 103 -5.92 -4.71 -3.31
CA ILE A 103 -5.49 -3.69 -2.35
C ILE A 103 -5.59 -2.31 -3.00
N GLN A 104 -6.61 -1.55 -2.59
CA GLN A 104 -6.85 -0.22 -3.12
C GLN A 104 -5.97 0.85 -2.46
N THR A 105 -5.11 1.46 -3.27
CA THR A 105 -4.18 2.50 -2.83
C THR A 105 -4.26 3.73 -3.73
N ARG A 106 -3.59 4.82 -3.33
CA ARG A 106 -3.60 6.09 -4.09
C ARG A 106 -2.16 6.47 -4.45
N ALA A 107 -1.98 7.04 -5.64
CA ALA A 107 -0.70 7.58 -6.09
C ALA A 107 -0.83 9.04 -6.55
N GLY A 108 0.23 9.82 -6.33
CA GLY A 108 0.36 11.20 -6.80
C GLY A 108 1.23 12.06 -5.90
N CYS A 109 1.62 13.26 -6.36
CA CYS A 109 2.20 14.25 -5.45
C CYS A 109 1.10 14.78 -4.53
N SER A 110 1.35 14.79 -3.21
CA SER A 110 0.48 15.52 -2.29
C SER A 110 0.39 17.00 -2.70
N CYS A 111 -0.64 17.73 -2.26
CA CYS A 111 -0.94 19.13 -2.64
C CYS A 111 0.17 20.17 -2.30
N ALA A 112 1.37 19.71 -1.93
CA ALA A 112 2.57 20.47 -1.64
C ALA A 112 3.65 20.17 -2.70
N ALA A 113 3.47 20.65 -3.93
CA ALA A 113 4.40 20.41 -5.04
C ALA A 113 5.87 20.78 -4.75
N PRO A 114 6.20 21.92 -4.08
CA PRO A 114 7.59 22.24 -3.75
C PRO A 114 8.25 21.24 -2.79
N TYR A 115 7.47 20.66 -1.88
CA TYR A 115 7.95 19.62 -0.98
C TYR A 115 8.17 18.30 -1.74
N GLY A 116 7.24 17.94 -2.63
CA GLY A 116 7.39 16.79 -3.51
C GLY A 116 8.64 16.87 -4.39
N HIS A 117 8.96 18.06 -4.91
CA HIS A 117 10.17 18.24 -5.73
C HIS A 117 11.45 17.99 -4.92
N ARG A 118 11.53 18.45 -3.67
CA ARG A 118 12.68 18.18 -2.80
C ARG A 118 12.82 16.70 -2.48
N LEU A 119 11.71 16.03 -2.18
CA LEU A 119 11.69 14.60 -1.84
C LEU A 119 12.06 13.72 -3.03
N LEU A 120 11.66 14.12 -4.24
CA LEU A 120 11.92 13.36 -5.47
C LEU A 120 13.18 13.83 -6.20
N HIS A 121 13.98 14.69 -5.56
CA HIS A 121 15.20 15.26 -6.13
C HIS A 121 15.00 15.93 -7.50
N ILE A 122 13.85 16.60 -7.67
CA ILE A 122 13.49 17.33 -8.89
C ILE A 122 14.05 18.76 -8.80
N ASP A 123 15.03 19.05 -9.65
CA ASP A 123 15.57 20.40 -9.81
C ASP A 123 14.62 21.33 -10.59
N THR A 124 14.90 22.64 -10.59
CA THR A 124 14.08 23.66 -11.25
C THR A 124 13.92 23.41 -12.76
N ARG A 125 14.97 22.99 -13.46
CA ARG A 125 14.94 22.74 -14.90
C ARG A 125 14.04 21.54 -15.22
N THR A 126 14.14 20.48 -14.44
CA THR A 126 13.29 19.29 -14.55
C THR A 126 11.83 19.63 -14.23
N SER A 127 11.60 20.39 -13.16
CA SER A 127 10.29 20.93 -12.79
C SER A 127 9.63 21.72 -13.93
N ASP A 128 10.36 22.63 -14.57
CA ASP A 128 9.82 23.46 -15.66
C ASP A 128 9.46 22.62 -16.89
N ARG A 129 10.30 21.64 -17.24
CA ARG A 129 10.01 20.73 -18.36
C ARG A 129 8.82 19.81 -18.07
N LEU A 130 8.67 19.32 -16.83
CA LEU A 130 7.48 18.59 -16.39
C LEU A 130 6.23 19.47 -16.50
N HIS A 131 6.31 20.70 -16.01
CA HIS A 131 5.21 21.67 -16.09
C HIS A 131 4.76 21.92 -17.53
N GLN A 132 5.70 22.18 -18.45
CA GLN A 132 5.39 22.38 -19.87
C GLN A 132 4.75 21.15 -20.51
N THR A 133 5.26 19.96 -20.20
CA THR A 133 4.75 18.70 -20.77
C THR A 133 3.34 18.39 -20.26
N ILE A 134 3.10 18.58 -18.95
CA ILE A 134 1.78 18.44 -18.35
C ILE A 134 0.78 19.42 -18.96
N ARG A 135 1.19 20.67 -19.24
CA ARG A 135 0.33 21.67 -19.90
C ARG A 135 -0.06 21.30 -21.34
N ARG A 136 0.71 20.44 -22.00
CA ARG A 136 0.36 19.85 -23.31
C ARG A 136 -0.63 18.67 -23.17
N GLY A 137 -1.08 18.39 -21.95
CA GLY A 137 -2.06 17.37 -21.61
C GLY A 137 -1.46 15.99 -21.37
N ASN A 138 -0.15 15.90 -21.08
CA ASN A 138 0.52 14.66 -20.68
C ASN A 138 0.50 14.55 -19.15
N VAL A 139 -0.69 14.41 -18.56
CA VAL A 139 -0.89 14.43 -17.10
C VAL A 139 -0.26 13.21 -16.42
N GLY A 140 -0.06 12.12 -17.15
CA GLY A 140 0.57 10.92 -16.62
C GLY A 140 2.00 11.13 -16.14
N LEU A 141 2.67 12.20 -16.57
CA LEU A 141 4.03 12.52 -16.11
C LEU A 141 4.07 13.24 -14.76
N LYS A 142 2.92 13.45 -14.10
CA LYS A 142 2.89 14.04 -12.77
C LYS A 142 3.69 13.16 -11.79
N PRO A 143 4.72 13.70 -11.14
CA PRO A 143 5.52 12.94 -10.19
C PRO A 143 4.69 12.63 -8.94
N GLY A 144 5.17 11.68 -8.13
CA GLY A 144 4.50 11.31 -6.89
C GLY A 144 5.08 10.08 -6.24
N TRP A 145 4.31 9.51 -5.34
CA TRP A 145 4.60 8.27 -4.63
C TRP A 145 3.33 7.46 -4.46
N THR A 146 3.48 6.18 -4.17
CA THR A 146 2.38 5.32 -3.76
C THR A 146 2.10 5.53 -2.28
N ARG A 147 0.83 5.71 -1.91
CA ARG A 147 0.39 5.88 -0.53
C ARG A 147 -0.43 4.68 -0.09
N VAL A 148 0.05 4.00 0.95
CA VAL A 148 -0.63 2.90 1.64
C VAL A 148 -1.08 3.41 3.00
N THR A 149 -2.31 3.08 3.40
CA THR A 149 -2.86 3.49 4.70
C THR A 149 -3.43 2.26 5.37
N PHE A 150 -3.04 2.04 6.61
CA PHE A 150 -3.60 0.99 7.43
C PHE A 150 -4.66 1.58 8.35
N HIS A 151 -5.80 0.91 8.40
CA HIS A 151 -6.83 1.21 9.36
C HIS A 151 -6.51 0.52 10.70
N PHE A 152 -6.97 1.10 11.80
CA PHE A 152 -6.77 0.51 13.13
C PHE A 152 -7.55 -0.79 13.35
N LEU A 153 -8.49 -1.12 12.45
CA LEU A 153 -9.26 -2.36 12.46
C LEU A 153 -8.61 -3.47 11.63
N HIS A 154 -7.48 -3.22 10.95
CA HIS A 154 -6.83 -4.30 10.23
C HIS A 154 -6.30 -5.34 11.22
N THR A 155 -6.56 -6.61 10.92
CA THR A 155 -5.97 -7.74 11.65
C THR A 155 -4.48 -7.86 11.31
N ASP A 156 -3.69 -8.51 12.16
CA ASP A 156 -2.27 -8.72 11.89
C ASP A 156 -2.06 -9.45 10.56
N ARG A 157 -2.92 -10.43 10.28
CA ARG A 157 -2.88 -11.18 9.02
C ARG A 157 -3.12 -10.31 7.80
N GLN A 158 -4.03 -9.34 7.87
CA GLN A 158 -4.25 -8.36 6.81
C GLN A 158 -3.05 -7.42 6.63
N VAL A 159 -2.44 -6.97 7.74
CA VAL A 159 -1.23 -6.12 7.71
C VAL A 159 -0.07 -6.85 7.04
N GLU A 160 0.14 -8.12 7.40
CA GLU A 160 1.14 -9.00 6.80
C GLU A 160 0.90 -9.22 5.32
N PHE A 161 -0.34 -9.54 4.91
CA PHE A 161 -0.70 -9.73 3.52
C PHE A 161 -0.42 -8.47 2.68
N ILE A 162 -0.79 -7.29 3.18
CA ILE A 162 -0.50 -6.03 2.50
C ILE A 162 1.02 -5.80 2.40
N ALA A 163 1.77 -6.10 3.45
CA ALA A 163 3.24 -6.00 3.41
C ALA A 163 3.85 -6.98 2.39
N ASP A 164 3.36 -8.22 2.32
CA ASP A 164 3.77 -9.23 1.35
C ASP A 164 3.45 -8.82 -0.09
N ALA A 165 2.27 -8.26 -0.33
CA ALA A 165 1.91 -7.72 -1.63
C ALA A 165 2.86 -6.58 -2.05
N ILE A 166 3.21 -5.68 -1.14
CA ILE A 166 4.17 -4.60 -1.42
C ILE A 166 5.57 -5.15 -1.72
N ARG A 167 6.04 -6.15 -0.96
CA ARG A 167 7.32 -6.84 -1.23
C ARG A 167 7.30 -7.50 -2.60
N PHE A 168 6.23 -8.23 -2.92
CA PHE A 168 6.06 -8.84 -4.23
C PHE A 168 6.19 -7.82 -5.36
N VAL A 169 5.50 -6.67 -5.28
CA VAL A 169 5.58 -5.65 -6.33
C VAL A 169 6.99 -5.05 -6.41
N ALA A 170 7.68 -4.88 -5.27
CA ALA A 170 9.06 -4.40 -5.25
C ALA A 170 10.04 -5.39 -5.93
N ASP A 171 9.83 -6.69 -5.76
CA ASP A 171 10.71 -7.74 -6.32
C ASP A 171 10.37 -8.15 -7.75
N HIS A 172 9.09 -8.06 -8.13
CA HIS A 172 8.57 -8.69 -9.34
C HIS A 172 7.76 -7.74 -10.22
N GLY A 173 7.42 -6.53 -9.77
CA GLY A 173 6.57 -5.59 -10.52
C GLY A 173 7.12 -5.26 -11.91
N VAL A 174 8.45 -5.15 -12.06
CA VAL A 174 9.11 -4.95 -13.37
C VAL A 174 8.76 -6.04 -14.38
N LYS A 175 8.67 -7.30 -13.93
CA LYS A 175 8.40 -8.44 -14.80
C LYS A 175 7.01 -8.36 -15.44
N LEU A 176 6.10 -7.61 -14.81
CA LEU A 176 4.73 -7.46 -15.27
C LEU A 176 4.55 -6.27 -16.22
N LEU A 177 5.51 -5.36 -16.35
CA LEU A 177 5.42 -4.22 -17.27
C LEU A 177 4.99 -4.59 -18.71
N PRO A 178 5.48 -5.68 -19.34
CA PRO A 178 5.13 -6.01 -20.72
C PRO A 178 3.63 -6.31 -20.95
N VAL A 179 2.89 -6.66 -19.90
CA VAL A 179 1.45 -6.97 -19.99
C VAL A 179 0.56 -5.81 -19.56
N TYR A 180 1.14 -4.61 -19.37
CA TYR A 180 0.37 -3.40 -19.10
C TYR A 180 0.66 -2.31 -20.13
N ARG A 181 -0.37 -1.53 -20.43
CA ARG A 181 -0.30 -0.31 -21.24
C ARG A 181 -0.48 0.91 -20.37
N PHE A 182 0.28 1.95 -20.68
CA PHE A 182 0.16 3.24 -20.05
C PHE A 182 -0.38 4.30 -20.99
N ASP A 183 -1.30 5.09 -20.45
CA ASP A 183 -1.76 6.30 -21.10
C ASP A 183 -1.08 7.53 -20.49
N VAL A 184 -0.17 8.13 -21.26
CA VAL A 184 0.55 9.36 -20.89
C VAL A 184 -0.37 10.57 -20.68
N ARG A 185 -1.56 10.57 -21.31
CA ARG A 185 -2.51 11.68 -21.22
C ARG A 185 -3.22 11.68 -19.87
N THR A 186 -3.57 10.50 -19.35
CA THR A 186 -4.34 10.36 -18.10
C THR A 186 -3.51 9.90 -16.91
N GLY A 187 -2.39 9.22 -17.16
CA GLY A 187 -1.61 8.52 -16.16
C GLY A 187 -2.13 7.12 -15.84
N ALA A 188 -3.16 6.64 -16.54
CA ALA A 188 -3.77 5.34 -16.27
C ALA A 188 -2.90 4.20 -16.78
N TRP A 189 -2.94 3.09 -16.04
CA TRP A 189 -2.33 1.83 -16.42
C TRP A 189 -3.45 0.80 -16.59
N HIS A 190 -3.37 0.01 -17.65
CA HIS A 190 -4.37 -1.01 -17.96
C HIS A 190 -3.66 -2.30 -18.34
N HIS A 191 -4.12 -3.42 -17.78
CA HIS A 191 -3.68 -4.72 -18.27
C HIS A 191 -4.03 -4.86 -19.76
N CYS A 192 -3.14 -5.43 -20.56
CA CYS A 192 -3.31 -5.52 -22.01
C CYS A 192 -4.57 -6.28 -22.43
N ASP A 193 -4.98 -7.24 -21.61
CA ASP A 193 -6.18 -8.08 -21.80
C ASP A 193 -7.40 -7.57 -21.04
N ALA A 194 -7.32 -6.41 -20.37
CA ALA A 194 -8.48 -5.84 -19.70
C ALA A 194 -9.57 -5.55 -20.73
N ALA A 195 -10.70 -6.23 -20.62
CA ALA A 195 -11.85 -5.99 -21.49
C ALA A 195 -12.32 -4.55 -21.28
N ALA A 196 -12.50 -3.79 -22.37
CA ALA A 196 -13.09 -2.45 -22.35
C ALA A 196 -14.62 -2.48 -22.09
N GLY A 197 -15.11 -3.48 -21.36
CA GLY A 197 -16.51 -3.57 -20.97
C GLY A 197 -16.81 -2.50 -19.93
N GLN A 198 -17.81 -1.66 -20.18
CA GLN A 198 -18.39 -0.87 -19.10
C GLN A 198 -18.93 -1.86 -18.07
N PRO A 199 -18.43 -1.87 -16.82
CA PRO A 199 -19.10 -2.65 -15.79
C PRO A 199 -20.54 -2.15 -15.70
N SER A 200 -21.51 -3.05 -15.77
CA SER A 200 -22.91 -2.71 -15.54
C SER A 200 -23.09 -2.40 -14.06
N ALA A 201 -22.73 -1.19 -13.65
CA ALA A 201 -22.94 -0.67 -12.30
C ALA A 201 -24.33 -0.01 -12.19
N GLY A 202 -25.35 -0.66 -12.76
CA GLY A 202 -26.73 -0.23 -12.66
C GLY A 202 -27.31 -0.56 -11.29
N LEU A 203 -28.28 0.23 -10.84
CA LEU A 203 -29.05 -0.07 -9.62
C LEU A 203 -29.66 -1.47 -9.68
N THR A 204 -30.12 -1.89 -10.86
CA THR A 204 -30.70 -3.22 -11.10
C THR A 204 -29.70 -4.35 -10.82
N GLU A 205 -28.44 -4.21 -11.24
CA GLU A 205 -27.38 -5.17 -10.92
C GLU A 205 -26.98 -5.11 -9.43
N ALA A 206 -26.89 -3.92 -8.84
CA ALA A 206 -26.59 -3.75 -7.42
C ALA A 206 -27.65 -4.40 -6.51
N LEU A 207 -28.93 -4.34 -6.90
CA LEU A 207 -30.04 -4.98 -6.19
C LEU A 207 -30.11 -6.50 -6.38
N ARG A 208 -29.42 -7.06 -7.38
CA ARG A 208 -29.28 -8.53 -7.56
C ARG A 208 -28.18 -9.14 -6.69
N GLY A 209 -27.47 -8.33 -5.90
CA GLY A 209 -26.37 -8.78 -5.06
C GLY A 209 -26.75 -9.94 -4.14
N SER A 210 -25.86 -10.93 -4.05
CA SER A 210 -25.94 -12.03 -3.08
C SER A 210 -25.79 -11.52 -1.65
N ALA A 211 -26.20 -12.33 -0.68
CA ALA A 211 -26.03 -12.05 0.74
C ALA A 211 -24.60 -11.57 1.05
N VAL A 212 -24.48 -10.52 1.86
CA VAL A 212 -23.20 -10.04 2.38
C VAL A 212 -22.57 -11.20 3.15
N VAL A 213 -21.51 -11.77 2.60
CA VAL A 213 -20.64 -12.67 3.36
C VAL A 213 -19.87 -11.77 4.30
N ASP A 214 -19.97 -12.01 5.59
CA ASP A 214 -19.17 -11.29 6.57
C ASP A 214 -17.71 -11.76 6.41
N VAL A 215 -16.89 -10.92 5.79
CA VAL A 215 -15.54 -11.29 5.31
C VAL A 215 -14.47 -11.15 6.42
N ASP A 216 -14.89 -10.82 7.64
CA ASP A 216 -14.01 -10.59 8.79
C ASP A 216 -13.62 -11.88 9.54
N ASP A 217 -13.92 -13.07 8.99
CA ASP A 217 -13.41 -14.33 9.52
C ASP A 217 -11.96 -14.56 9.03
N ASP A 218 -11.00 -14.24 9.89
CA ASP A 218 -9.56 -14.43 9.64
C ASP A 218 -9.22 -15.88 9.21
N ALA A 219 -10.01 -16.89 9.63
CA ALA A 219 -9.81 -18.28 9.24
C ALA A 219 -10.11 -18.53 7.75
N LEU A 220 -11.00 -17.73 7.14
CA LEU A 220 -11.30 -17.76 5.72
C LEU A 220 -10.32 -16.90 4.89
N LEU A 221 -9.79 -15.83 5.48
CA LEU A 221 -8.89 -14.89 4.79
C LEU A 221 -7.48 -15.46 4.56
N GLY A 222 -6.96 -16.25 5.52
CA GLY A 222 -5.60 -16.80 5.44
C GLY A 222 -5.31 -17.56 4.12
N PRO A 223 -6.10 -18.58 3.77
CA PRO A 223 -5.92 -19.33 2.52
C PRO A 223 -6.12 -18.48 1.25
N LEU A 224 -7.00 -17.48 1.29
CA LEU A 224 -7.22 -16.57 0.16
C LEU A 224 -5.98 -15.70 -0.09
N PHE A 225 -5.39 -15.14 0.96
CA PHE A 225 -4.16 -14.34 0.88
C PHE A 225 -2.98 -15.15 0.32
N ASP A 226 -2.82 -16.39 0.77
CA ASP A 226 -1.79 -17.29 0.25
C ASP A 226 -2.04 -17.63 -1.23
N GLY A 227 -3.32 -17.84 -1.60
CA GLY A 227 -3.74 -18.04 -2.98
C GLY A 227 -3.38 -16.85 -3.89
N TYR A 228 -3.69 -15.62 -3.47
CA TYR A 228 -3.33 -14.42 -4.24
C TYR A 228 -1.82 -14.28 -4.41
N LEU A 229 -1.02 -14.51 -3.35
CA LEU A 229 0.44 -14.46 -3.42
C LEU A 229 1.03 -15.54 -4.32
N ALA A 230 0.49 -16.77 -4.27
CA ALA A 230 0.92 -17.86 -5.12
C ALA A 230 0.61 -17.57 -6.60
N GLU A 231 -0.60 -17.09 -6.88
CA GLU A 231 -1.03 -16.75 -8.23
C GLU A 231 -0.22 -15.58 -8.81
N ALA A 232 0.01 -14.53 -8.03
CA ALA A 232 0.84 -13.41 -8.45
C ALA A 232 2.27 -13.85 -8.80
N ARG A 233 2.88 -14.75 -8.02
CA ARG A 233 4.19 -15.35 -8.32
C ARG A 233 4.16 -16.18 -9.61
N ARG A 234 3.10 -16.97 -9.82
CA ARG A 234 2.92 -17.76 -11.05
C ARG A 234 2.85 -16.85 -12.27
N LEU A 235 2.02 -15.80 -12.22
CA LEU A 235 1.85 -14.81 -13.30
C LEU A 235 3.18 -14.10 -13.60
N ALA A 236 3.88 -13.58 -12.58
CA ALA A 236 5.16 -12.90 -12.79
C ALA A 236 6.23 -13.83 -13.40
N ALA A 237 6.26 -15.10 -13.01
CA ALA A 237 7.17 -16.09 -13.59
C ALA A 237 6.79 -16.42 -15.05
N GLU A 238 5.50 -16.53 -15.35
CA GLU A 238 4.99 -16.77 -16.71
C GLU A 238 5.30 -15.59 -17.63
N THR A 239 4.99 -14.36 -17.21
CA THR A 239 5.31 -13.15 -17.97
C THR A 239 6.81 -13.01 -18.20
N ALA A 240 7.63 -13.26 -17.17
CA ALA A 240 9.09 -13.21 -17.31
C ALA A 240 9.63 -14.22 -18.32
N ARG A 241 9.06 -15.44 -18.38
CA ARG A 241 9.43 -16.44 -19.40
C ARG A 241 8.97 -16.03 -20.80
N ARG A 242 7.73 -15.56 -20.92
CA ARG A 242 7.12 -15.17 -22.21
C ARG A 242 7.82 -13.98 -22.84
N HIS A 243 8.29 -13.06 -22.01
CA HIS A 243 8.98 -11.83 -22.42
C HIS A 243 10.48 -11.86 -22.07
N ALA A 244 11.07 -13.07 -21.98
CA ALA A 244 12.50 -13.22 -21.74
C ALA A 244 13.29 -12.58 -22.88
N GLY A 245 14.16 -11.62 -22.55
CA GLY A 245 14.93 -10.87 -23.54
C GLY A 245 14.19 -9.71 -24.20
N ALA A 246 12.96 -9.39 -23.76
CA ALA A 246 12.33 -8.13 -24.11
C ALA A 246 13.17 -6.98 -23.54
N GLU A 247 13.71 -6.16 -24.42
CA GLU A 247 14.44 -4.96 -24.02
C GLU A 247 13.43 -3.94 -23.49
N LEU A 248 13.42 -3.77 -22.17
CA LEU A 248 12.66 -2.73 -21.50
C LEU A 248 13.31 -1.37 -21.86
N LYS A 249 12.84 -0.67 -22.89
CA LYS A 249 13.49 0.58 -23.34
C LYS A 249 13.24 1.71 -22.35
N THR A 250 14.24 2.04 -21.57
CA THR A 250 14.17 3.17 -20.64
C THR A 250 14.36 4.49 -21.38
N THR A 251 13.36 5.36 -21.39
CA THR A 251 13.47 6.70 -21.99
C THR A 251 14.09 7.70 -21.02
N GLU A 252 15.41 7.69 -20.87
CA GLU A 252 16.16 8.74 -20.15
C GLU A 252 15.92 10.15 -20.74
N LYS A 253 15.44 10.23 -21.98
CA LYS A 253 15.25 11.48 -22.72
C LYS A 253 14.02 12.30 -22.29
N ASP A 254 13.03 11.68 -21.63
CA ASP A 254 11.67 12.24 -21.46
C ASP A 254 11.27 12.61 -20.01
N LEU A 255 12.25 12.68 -19.08
CA LEU A 255 12.10 13.23 -17.71
C LEU A 255 11.13 12.54 -16.76
N VAL A 256 11.03 11.22 -16.84
CA VAL A 256 10.16 10.47 -15.94
C VAL A 256 10.96 9.30 -15.40
N PRO A 257 11.50 9.37 -14.16
CA PRO A 257 12.23 8.26 -13.56
C PRO A 257 11.25 7.22 -13.00
N PHE A 258 10.22 6.85 -13.78
CA PHE A 258 9.07 6.07 -13.36
C PHE A 258 8.67 5.14 -14.53
N VAL A 259 9.26 3.94 -14.59
CA VAL A 259 9.52 3.10 -15.79
C VAL A 259 8.42 3.12 -16.87
N TYR A 260 8.82 3.52 -18.08
CA TYR A 260 8.25 3.13 -19.37
C TYR A 260 9.26 2.31 -20.16
N VAL A 261 8.73 1.42 -20.99
CA VAL A 261 9.39 0.56 -21.98
C VAL A 261 9.03 1.07 -23.37
#